data_AF-A0A7W1QT91-F1
#
_entry.id   AF-A0A7W1QT91-F1
#
_cell.length_a   1.000
_cell.length_b   1.000
_cell.length_c   1.000
_cell.angle_alpha   90.00
_cell.angle_beta   90.00
_cell.angle_gamma   90.00
#
_symmetry.space_group_name_H-M   'P 1'
#
loop_
_entity.id
_entity.type
_entity.pdbx_description
1 polymer ?
#
loop_
_entity_poly.entity_id
_entity_poly.type
_entity_poly.pdbx_seq_one_letter_code
_entity_poly.pdbx_strand_id
1 'polypeptide(L)'
;MSRLFGTDGMRGEAGRFPLDKATVRLIGNSVARHLAARTQRGRAPRIITGRDTRESGFWIEHAFMAGARAAGAECQSAGVITTPGVAFLARSLPADAGVVISASHNPYQDNGIKIFAPSGRKLDDATERLIEADITAGSKTLDRTAQQEQEATPVEEKDREESDALRQRYMDYLTEEAANLSLAGLSIVMDCANGAASQLAPALFEKLGARVVNDFDSVIGQVDVINMLRVQFERIQSSQFPSVR
;
A
#
# COMPACT_ATOMS: atom_id res chain seq x y z
N MET A 1 -7.33 -13.53 -23.44
CA MET A 1 -6.98 -12.28 -22.74
C MET A 1 -5.55 -12.39 -22.25
N SER A 2 -4.81 -11.28 -22.20
CA SER A 2 -3.50 -11.21 -21.55
C SER A 2 -3.62 -11.45 -20.04
N ARG A 3 -2.56 -11.95 -19.41
CA ARG A 3 -2.43 -12.12 -17.95
C ARG A 3 -2.69 -10.77 -17.26
N LEU A 4 -3.54 -10.72 -16.23
CA LEU A 4 -3.88 -9.50 -15.49
C LEU A 4 -2.92 -9.24 -14.33
N PHE A 5 -2.43 -10.30 -13.69
CA PHE A 5 -1.35 -10.24 -12.72
C PHE A 5 -0.01 -10.22 -13.45
N GLY A 6 0.68 -9.08 -13.36
CA GLY A 6 2.08 -8.97 -13.79
C GLY A 6 3.04 -9.46 -12.70
N THR A 7 4.32 -9.15 -12.86
CA THR A 7 5.39 -9.52 -11.90
C THR A 7 5.15 -9.00 -10.49
N ASP A 8 4.34 -7.96 -10.33
CA ASP A 8 4.14 -7.23 -9.07
C ASP A 8 2.69 -6.81 -8.86
N GLY A 9 1.78 -7.78 -9.01
CA GLY A 9 0.35 -7.59 -8.86
C GLY A 9 -0.33 -7.12 -10.16
N MET A 10 -1.59 -6.71 -10.02
CA MET A 10 -2.39 -6.13 -11.10
C MET A 10 -2.18 -4.61 -11.16
N ARG A 11 -2.00 -4.04 -12.35
CA ARG A 11 -1.82 -2.59 -12.55
C ARG A 11 -2.67 -2.08 -13.72
N GLY A 12 -3.00 -0.80 -13.70
CA GLY A 12 -3.72 -0.12 -14.78
C GLY A 12 -4.09 1.32 -14.39
N GLU A 13 -4.71 2.04 -15.31
CA GLU A 13 -5.29 3.36 -15.04
C GLU A 13 -6.48 3.20 -14.09
N ALA A 14 -6.52 3.99 -13.02
CA ALA A 14 -7.60 3.95 -12.05
C ALA A 14 -8.95 4.26 -12.71
N GLY A 15 -9.98 3.45 -12.43
CA GLY A 15 -11.31 3.62 -13.01
C GLY A 15 -11.50 2.95 -14.37
N ARG A 16 -10.44 2.41 -14.98
CA ARG A 16 -10.53 1.58 -16.19
C ARG A 16 -10.23 0.13 -15.85
N PHE A 17 -10.79 -0.80 -16.62
CA PHE A 17 -10.48 -2.22 -16.48
C PHE A 17 -8.94 -2.45 -16.54
N PRO A 18 -8.35 -3.22 -15.60
CA PRO A 18 -9.01 -4.03 -14.57
C PRO A 18 -9.19 -3.35 -13.20
N LEU A 19 -8.96 -2.04 -13.10
CA LEU A 19 -9.10 -1.24 -11.87
C LEU A 19 -10.35 -0.36 -11.87
N ASP A 20 -11.39 -0.72 -12.61
CA ASP A 20 -12.72 -0.13 -12.45
C ASP A 20 -13.38 -0.67 -11.17
N LYS A 21 -14.34 0.09 -10.61
CA LYS A 21 -14.95 -0.21 -9.30
C LYS A 21 -15.60 -1.61 -9.25
N ALA A 22 -16.24 -2.05 -10.35
CA ALA A 22 -16.93 -3.33 -10.40
C ALA A 22 -15.93 -4.50 -10.39
N THR A 23 -14.89 -4.40 -11.22
CA THR A 23 -13.80 -5.38 -11.25
C THR A 23 -13.06 -5.43 -9.92
N VAL A 24 -12.77 -4.29 -9.28
CA VAL A 24 -12.11 -4.25 -7.96
C VAL A 24 -12.94 -4.91 -6.87
N ARG A 25 -14.27 -4.70 -6.84
CA ARG A 25 -15.17 -5.44 -5.93
C ARG A 25 -15.12 -6.94 -6.19
N LEU A 26 -15.11 -7.35 -7.46
CA LEU A 26 -15.01 -8.76 -7.83
C LEU A 26 -13.66 -9.37 -7.40
N ILE A 27 -12.56 -8.62 -7.52
CA ILE A 27 -11.23 -9.03 -7.02
C ILE A 27 -11.30 -9.28 -5.52
N GLY A 28 -11.82 -8.33 -4.73
CA GLY A 28 -11.97 -8.51 -3.29
C GLY A 28 -12.79 -9.74 -2.91
N ASN A 29 -13.91 -9.95 -3.60
CA ASN A 29 -14.78 -11.11 -3.40
C ASN A 29 -14.06 -12.44 -3.71
N SER A 30 -13.37 -12.50 -4.84
CA SER A 30 -12.60 -13.68 -5.28
C SER A 30 -11.49 -14.00 -4.27
N VAL A 31 -10.71 -13.00 -3.85
CA VAL A 31 -9.65 -13.17 -2.85
C VAL A 31 -10.22 -13.76 -1.57
N ALA A 32 -11.27 -13.17 -1.01
CA ALA A 32 -11.90 -13.65 0.23
C ALA A 32 -12.38 -15.11 0.12
N ARG A 33 -13.04 -15.47 -0.98
CA ARG A 33 -13.48 -16.86 -1.24
C ARG A 33 -12.32 -17.85 -1.28
N HIS A 34 -11.24 -17.52 -1.99
CA HIS A 34 -10.08 -18.41 -2.12
C HIS A 34 -9.30 -18.52 -0.80
N LEU A 35 -9.27 -17.46 0.01
CA LEU A 35 -8.73 -17.52 1.37
C LEU A 35 -9.59 -18.39 2.29
N ALA A 36 -10.92 -18.24 2.24
CA ALA A 36 -11.86 -19.03 3.05
C ALA A 36 -11.71 -20.54 2.82
N ALA A 37 -11.49 -20.95 1.57
CA ALA A 37 -11.24 -22.35 1.21
C ALA A 37 -9.93 -22.92 1.81
N ARG A 38 -8.98 -22.06 2.19
CA ARG A 38 -7.67 -22.43 2.75
C ARG A 38 -7.61 -22.29 4.27
N THR A 39 -8.43 -21.42 4.86
CA THR A 39 -8.51 -21.27 6.31
C THR A 39 -9.10 -22.51 6.95
N GLN A 40 -8.25 -23.32 7.56
CA GLN A 40 -8.68 -24.37 8.47
C GLN A 40 -9.36 -23.68 9.68
N ARG A 41 -10.57 -24.15 10.05
CA ARG A 41 -11.38 -23.77 11.24
C ARG A 41 -12.58 -22.83 11.05
N GLY A 42 -13.10 -22.64 9.83
CA GLY A 42 -14.45 -22.07 9.66
C GLY A 42 -14.66 -20.64 10.19
N ARG A 43 -13.56 -19.90 10.43
CA ARG A 43 -13.60 -18.47 10.77
C ARG A 43 -13.56 -17.61 9.51
N ALA A 44 -14.02 -16.37 9.62
CA ALA A 44 -13.86 -15.37 8.57
C ALA A 44 -12.37 -15.18 8.22
N PRO A 45 -12.00 -15.15 6.92
CA PRO A 45 -10.67 -14.72 6.49
C PRO A 45 -10.40 -13.29 6.94
N ARG A 46 -9.18 -13.02 7.38
CA ARG A 46 -8.75 -11.69 7.84
C ARG A 46 -7.84 -11.06 6.80
N ILE A 47 -8.19 -9.88 6.33
CA ILE A 47 -7.42 -9.16 5.31
C ILE A 47 -7.01 -7.81 5.86
N ILE A 48 -5.70 -7.53 5.82
CA ILE A 48 -5.15 -6.21 6.13
C ILE A 48 -4.87 -5.50 4.82
N THR A 49 -5.42 -4.30 4.66
CA THR A 49 -5.25 -3.46 3.49
C THR A 49 -4.37 -2.26 3.81
N GLY A 50 -3.69 -1.71 2.81
CA GLY A 50 -2.99 -0.44 2.93
C GLY A 50 -2.72 0.14 1.54
N ARG A 51 -2.50 1.45 1.48
CA ARG A 51 -2.37 2.17 0.21
C ARG A 51 -1.26 3.20 0.24
N ASP A 52 -0.89 3.68 -0.95
CA ASP A 52 -0.12 4.91 -1.06
C ASP A 52 -1.01 6.17 -1.03
N THR A 53 -0.42 7.30 -1.40
CA THR A 53 -1.01 8.63 -1.32
C THR A 53 -1.86 9.00 -2.53
N ARG A 54 -2.01 8.11 -3.53
CA ARG A 54 -2.83 8.39 -4.71
C ARG A 54 -4.28 8.63 -4.31
N GLU A 55 -4.90 9.65 -4.90
CA GLU A 55 -6.31 9.98 -4.70
C GLU A 55 -7.24 8.78 -5.00
N SER A 56 -6.88 7.99 -6.02
CA SER A 56 -7.63 6.81 -6.41
C SER A 56 -7.52 5.66 -5.41
N GLY A 57 -6.48 5.65 -4.58
CA GLY A 57 -6.23 4.58 -3.61
C GLY A 57 -7.37 4.41 -2.62
N PHE A 58 -7.97 5.52 -2.16
CA PHE A 58 -9.05 5.48 -1.17
C PHE A 58 -10.27 4.69 -1.65
N TRP A 59 -10.80 5.03 -2.82
CA TRP A 59 -12.01 4.37 -3.32
C TRP A 59 -11.71 2.96 -3.84
N ILE A 60 -10.51 2.69 -4.37
CA ILE A 60 -10.10 1.34 -4.79
C ILE A 60 -10.01 0.41 -3.58
N GLU A 61 -9.36 0.85 -2.49
CA GLU A 61 -9.27 0.10 -1.24
C GLU A 61 -10.66 -0.21 -0.69
N HIS A 62 -11.55 0.79 -0.65
CA HIS A 62 -12.93 0.61 -0.17
C HIS A 62 -13.74 -0.35 -1.06
N ALA A 63 -13.62 -0.25 -2.38
CA ALA A 63 -14.27 -1.18 -3.32
C ALA A 63 -13.77 -2.61 -3.13
N PHE A 64 -12.46 -2.80 -2.95
CA PHE A 64 -11.87 -4.10 -2.67
C PHE A 64 -12.43 -4.68 -1.36
N MET A 65 -12.37 -3.91 -0.28
CA MET A 65 -12.89 -4.33 1.04
C MET A 65 -14.38 -4.64 0.99
N ALA A 66 -15.18 -3.87 0.27
CA ALA A 66 -16.61 -4.13 0.11
C ALA A 66 -16.87 -5.47 -0.57
N GLY A 67 -16.10 -5.79 -1.63
CA GLY A 67 -16.15 -7.08 -2.29
C GLY A 67 -15.76 -8.25 -1.37
N ALA A 68 -14.67 -8.08 -0.62
CA ALA A 68 -14.17 -9.07 0.32
C ALA A 68 -15.12 -9.32 1.50
N ARG A 69 -15.66 -8.25 2.10
CA ARG A 69 -16.67 -8.32 3.18
C ARG A 69 -17.95 -9.01 2.71
N ALA A 70 -18.39 -8.75 1.47
CA ALA A 70 -19.53 -9.44 0.88
C ALA A 70 -19.30 -10.96 0.70
N ALA A 71 -18.04 -11.40 0.63
CA ALA A 71 -17.64 -12.81 0.65
C ALA A 71 -17.33 -13.36 2.06
N GLY A 72 -17.61 -12.59 3.12
CA GLY A 72 -17.46 -13.02 4.51
C GLY A 72 -16.08 -12.81 5.11
N ALA A 73 -15.22 -11.98 4.52
CA ALA A 73 -13.94 -11.60 5.13
C ALA A 73 -14.06 -10.45 6.13
N GLU A 74 -13.27 -10.51 7.21
CA GLU A 74 -12.96 -9.38 8.08
C GLU A 74 -11.85 -8.55 7.42
N CYS A 75 -12.07 -7.25 7.23
CA CYS A 75 -11.09 -6.36 6.58
C CYS A 75 -10.77 -5.17 7.49
N GLN A 76 -9.48 -4.89 7.66
CA GLN A 76 -8.95 -3.71 8.34
C GLN A 76 -8.02 -2.93 7.39
N SER A 77 -8.03 -1.61 7.48
CA SER A 77 -7.11 -0.75 6.71
C SER A 77 -6.03 -0.22 7.65
N ALA A 78 -4.78 -0.22 7.18
CA ALA A 78 -3.67 0.50 7.79
C ALA A 78 -3.53 1.93 7.23
N GLY A 79 -4.49 2.37 6.41
CA GLY A 79 -4.48 3.66 5.73
C GLY A 79 -3.29 3.82 4.78
N VAL A 80 -2.66 5.00 4.82
CA VAL A 80 -1.44 5.26 4.06
C VAL A 80 -0.26 4.59 4.73
N ILE A 81 0.28 3.56 4.10
CA ILE A 81 1.42 2.78 4.61
C ILE A 81 2.24 2.19 3.45
N THR A 82 3.53 2.01 3.68
CA THR A 82 4.44 1.43 2.68
C THR A 82 4.09 -0.03 2.34
N THR A 83 4.44 -0.49 1.13
CA THR A 83 4.26 -1.90 0.73
C THR A 83 4.92 -2.88 1.71
N PRO A 84 6.17 -2.66 2.17
CA PRO A 84 6.77 -3.52 3.20
C PRO A 84 6.00 -3.50 4.53
N GLY A 85 5.37 -2.37 4.89
CA GLY A 85 4.53 -2.27 6.08
C GLY A 85 3.33 -3.22 6.04
N VAL A 86 2.61 -3.28 4.91
CA VAL A 86 1.50 -4.25 4.75
C VAL A 86 2.01 -5.69 4.77
N ALA A 87 3.13 -5.98 4.11
CA ALA A 87 3.73 -7.31 4.14
C ALA A 87 4.16 -7.74 5.56
N PHE A 88 4.71 -6.80 6.34
CA PHE A 88 5.03 -7.00 7.76
C PHE A 88 3.76 -7.27 8.58
N LEU A 89 2.70 -6.47 8.41
CA LEU A 89 1.44 -6.64 9.14
C LEU A 89 0.78 -7.99 8.81
N ALA A 90 0.79 -8.40 7.53
CA ALA A 90 0.28 -9.70 7.10
C ALA A 90 0.99 -10.88 7.79
N ARG A 91 2.29 -10.71 8.10
CA ARG A 91 3.12 -11.72 8.77
C ARG A 91 3.04 -11.66 10.30
N SER A 92 2.92 -10.47 10.87
CA SER A 92 3.00 -10.26 12.33
C SER A 92 1.65 -10.36 13.05
N LEU A 93 0.55 -10.30 12.30
CA LEU A 93 -0.82 -10.40 12.81
C LEU A 93 -1.45 -11.71 12.31
N PRO A 94 -2.56 -12.18 12.94
CA PRO A 94 -3.31 -13.33 12.47
C PRO A 94 -4.15 -13.00 11.22
N ALA A 95 -3.49 -12.45 10.19
CA ALA A 95 -4.06 -12.12 8.89
C ALA A 95 -3.85 -13.28 7.90
N ASP A 96 -4.85 -13.48 7.03
CA ASP A 96 -4.80 -14.46 5.96
C ASP A 96 -4.27 -13.86 4.65
N ALA A 97 -4.32 -12.53 4.53
CA ALA A 97 -3.67 -11.79 3.45
C ALA A 97 -3.35 -10.34 3.83
N GLY A 98 -2.32 -9.79 3.19
CA GLY A 98 -2.05 -8.36 3.10
C GLY A 98 -2.34 -7.86 1.69
N VAL A 99 -3.01 -6.73 1.52
CA VAL A 99 -3.35 -6.16 0.21
C VAL A 99 -2.86 -4.74 0.10
N VAL A 100 -2.09 -4.45 -0.93
CA VAL A 100 -1.53 -3.11 -1.18
C VAL A 100 -2.19 -2.50 -2.40
N ILE A 101 -2.72 -1.29 -2.23
CA ILE A 101 -3.24 -0.45 -3.31
C ILE A 101 -2.19 0.58 -3.70
N SER A 102 -1.40 0.27 -4.73
CA SER A 102 -0.36 1.16 -5.26
C SER A 102 0.20 0.66 -6.59
N ALA A 103 0.53 1.59 -7.49
CA ALA A 103 1.34 1.33 -8.69
C ALA A 103 2.85 1.62 -8.50
N SER A 104 3.33 1.79 -7.27
CA SER A 104 4.73 2.11 -6.97
C SER A 104 5.17 3.41 -7.67
N HIS A 105 6.13 3.34 -8.60
CA HIS A 105 6.72 4.51 -9.28
C HIS A 105 5.95 5.01 -10.51
N ASN A 106 4.83 4.38 -10.86
CA ASN A 106 4.02 4.83 -12.01
C ASN A 106 3.41 6.24 -11.79
N PRO A 107 3.03 6.96 -12.84
CA PRO A 107 2.28 8.24 -12.74
C PRO A 107 0.99 8.11 -11.92
N TYR A 108 0.52 9.19 -11.29
CA TYR A 108 -0.58 9.17 -10.29
C TYR A 108 -1.92 8.61 -10.83
N GLN A 109 -2.13 8.65 -12.15
CA GLN A 109 -3.31 8.11 -12.83
C GLN A 109 -3.37 6.58 -12.76
N ASP A 110 -2.21 5.93 -12.69
CA ASP A 110 -2.13 4.49 -12.51
C ASP A 110 -2.36 4.09 -11.06
N ASN A 111 -2.91 2.91 -10.84
CA ASN A 111 -2.90 2.25 -9.54
C ASN A 111 -2.65 0.75 -9.71
N GLY A 112 -2.73 -0.01 -8.63
CA GLY A 112 -2.58 -1.45 -8.69
C GLY A 112 -2.98 -2.14 -7.40
N ILE A 113 -3.16 -3.45 -7.49
CA ILE A 113 -3.50 -4.32 -6.37
C ILE A 113 -2.42 -5.40 -6.27
N LYS A 114 -1.76 -5.48 -5.12
CA LYS A 114 -0.77 -6.51 -4.80
C LYS A 114 -1.24 -7.28 -3.59
N ILE A 115 -1.11 -8.60 -3.61
CA ILE A 115 -1.61 -9.45 -2.54
C ILE A 115 -0.46 -10.29 -1.97
N PHE A 116 -0.34 -10.25 -0.66
CA PHE A 116 0.64 -10.97 0.14
C PHE A 116 -0.06 -12.08 0.92
N ALA A 117 0.54 -13.26 0.94
CA ALA A 117 0.18 -14.38 1.80
C ALA A 117 0.51 -14.07 3.27
N PRO A 118 0.06 -14.90 4.23
CA PRO A 118 0.36 -14.74 5.66
C PRO A 118 1.86 -14.78 5.99
N SER A 119 2.70 -15.26 5.07
CA SER A 119 4.15 -15.21 5.22
C SER A 119 4.76 -13.83 4.96
N GLY A 120 3.97 -12.87 4.48
CA GLY A 120 4.44 -11.58 3.96
C GLY A 120 5.07 -11.66 2.57
N ARG A 121 5.02 -12.83 1.91
CA ARG A 121 5.45 -13.02 0.52
C ARG A 121 4.26 -12.88 -0.43
N LYS A 122 4.52 -12.65 -1.71
CA LYS A 122 3.46 -12.62 -2.74
C LYS A 122 2.65 -13.92 -2.76
N LEU A 123 1.38 -13.82 -3.15
CA LEU A 123 0.58 -15.01 -3.44
C LEU A 123 1.25 -15.88 -4.51
N ASP A 124 0.93 -17.17 -4.47
CA ASP A 124 1.37 -18.10 -5.50
C ASP A 124 0.64 -17.87 -6.84
N ASP A 125 1.32 -18.15 -7.94
CA ASP A 125 0.80 -18.04 -9.31
C ASP A 125 -0.47 -18.87 -9.55
N ALA A 126 -0.71 -19.93 -8.77
CA ALA A 126 -1.93 -20.73 -8.89
C ALA A 126 -3.15 -19.93 -8.38
N THR A 127 -3.00 -19.21 -7.27
CA THR A 127 -4.03 -18.35 -6.68
C THR A 127 -4.31 -17.14 -7.57
N GLU A 128 -3.27 -16.50 -8.10
CA GLU A 128 -3.43 -15.39 -9.06
C GLU A 128 -4.28 -15.83 -10.26
N ARG A 129 -3.98 -17.01 -10.83
CA ARG A 129 -4.75 -17.57 -11.96
C ARG A 129 -6.20 -17.85 -11.63
N LEU A 130 -6.50 -18.30 -10.41
CA LEU A 130 -7.88 -18.49 -9.97
C LEU A 130 -8.65 -17.17 -9.90
N ILE A 131 -7.99 -16.11 -9.41
CA ILE A 131 -8.57 -14.76 -9.35
C ILE A 131 -8.79 -14.22 -10.77
N GLU A 132 -7.84 -14.40 -11.69
CA GLU A 132 -8.00 -14.01 -13.10
C GLU A 132 -9.17 -14.73 -13.79
N ALA A 133 -9.34 -16.01 -13.52
CA ALA A 133 -10.45 -16.80 -14.03
C ALA A 133 -11.79 -16.27 -13.51
N ASP A 134 -11.88 -15.96 -12.21
CA ASP A 134 -13.07 -15.36 -11.60
C ASP A 134 -13.40 -13.99 -12.21
N ILE A 135 -12.39 -13.14 -12.44
CA ILE A 135 -12.57 -11.83 -13.11
C ILE A 135 -13.12 -12.02 -14.52
N THR A 136 -12.51 -12.92 -15.28
CA THR A 136 -12.92 -13.20 -16.67
C THR A 136 -14.35 -13.75 -16.75
N ALA A 137 -14.74 -14.59 -15.79
CA ALA A 137 -16.09 -15.13 -15.69
C ALA A 137 -17.10 -14.07 -15.23
N GLY A 138 -16.75 -13.26 -14.23
CA GLY A 138 -17.63 -12.24 -13.67
C GLY A 138 -17.82 -11.03 -14.58
N SER A 139 -16.82 -10.64 -15.37
CA SER A 139 -16.94 -9.56 -16.37
C SER A 139 -18.07 -9.84 -17.38
N LYS A 140 -18.26 -11.10 -17.80
CA LYS A 140 -19.38 -11.50 -18.68
C LYS A 140 -20.76 -11.33 -18.03
N THR A 141 -20.81 -11.30 -16.71
CA THR A 141 -22.05 -11.17 -15.92
C THR A 141 -22.30 -9.72 -15.53
N LEU A 142 -21.24 -8.94 -15.24
CA LEU A 142 -21.31 -7.53 -14.86
C LEU A 142 -21.89 -6.64 -15.97
N ASP A 143 -21.69 -7.01 -17.25
CA ASP A 143 -22.35 -6.38 -18.40
C ASP A 143 -23.90 -6.41 -18.32
N ARG A 144 -24.49 -7.19 -17.40
CA ARG A 144 -25.94 -7.40 -17.28
C ARG A 144 -26.59 -6.74 -16.06
N THR A 145 -25.80 -6.20 -15.13
CA THR A 145 -26.30 -5.61 -13.88
C THR A 145 -25.45 -4.40 -13.51
N ALA A 146 -25.64 -3.30 -14.23
CA ALA A 146 -25.29 -1.99 -13.71
C ALA A 146 -26.37 -1.55 -12.72
N GLN A 147 -25.96 -0.76 -11.72
CA GLN A 147 -26.79 -0.07 -10.72
C GLN A 147 -27.08 -0.86 -9.43
N GLN A 148 -26.20 -0.67 -8.46
CA GLN A 148 -26.56 -0.02 -7.20
C GLN A 148 -25.27 0.48 -6.55
N GLU A 149 -25.08 1.80 -6.60
CA GLU A 149 -23.95 2.49 -6.00
C GLU A 149 -24.28 2.82 -4.55
N GLN A 150 -23.50 2.28 -3.62
CA GLN A 150 -23.32 2.92 -2.33
C GLN A 150 -22.04 3.75 -2.43
N GLU A 151 -22.18 5.06 -2.27
CA GLU A 151 -21.04 5.96 -2.12
C GLU A 151 -20.17 5.51 -0.95
N ALA A 152 -18.85 5.69 -1.09
CA ALA A 152 -17.93 5.43 0.01
C ALA A 152 -18.28 6.38 1.16
N THR A 153 -18.56 5.84 2.33
CA THR A 153 -18.83 6.63 3.53
C THR A 153 -17.54 7.28 4.04
N PRO A 154 -17.63 8.43 4.73
CA PRO A 154 -16.48 9.01 5.41
C PRO A 154 -15.83 7.99 6.35
N VAL A 155 -14.48 8.01 6.45
CA VAL A 155 -13.75 7.16 7.40
C VAL A 155 -14.17 7.53 8.82
N GLU A 156 -14.74 6.57 9.54
CA GLU A 156 -15.17 6.74 10.94
C GLU A 156 -13.95 6.93 11.85
N GLU A 157 -14.13 7.59 13.00
CA GLU A 157 -13.04 7.84 13.97
C GLU A 157 -12.37 6.53 14.43
N LYS A 158 -13.18 5.49 14.67
CA LYS A 158 -12.70 4.15 15.01
C LYS A 158 -11.79 3.55 13.94
N ASP A 159 -12.15 3.70 12.66
CA ASP A 159 -11.32 3.20 11.55
C ASP A 159 -9.96 3.92 11.49
N ARG A 160 -9.90 5.19 11.91
CA ARG A 160 -8.64 5.95 12.02
C ARG A 160 -7.77 5.43 13.16
N GLU A 161 -8.35 5.22 14.35
CA GLU A 161 -7.61 4.69 15.50
C GLU A 161 -7.03 3.29 15.21
N GLU A 162 -7.82 2.40 14.57
CA GLU A 162 -7.35 1.08 14.15
C GLU A 162 -6.21 1.20 13.11
N SER A 163 -6.34 2.10 12.14
CA SER A 163 -5.29 2.37 11.15
C SER A 163 -4.00 2.86 11.83
N ASP A 164 -4.11 3.79 12.79
CA ASP A 164 -2.97 4.36 13.51
C ASP A 164 -2.26 3.30 14.36
N ALA A 165 -3.00 2.42 15.03
CA ALA A 165 -2.43 1.31 15.78
C ALA A 165 -1.64 0.34 14.88
N LEU A 166 -2.15 0.04 13.68
CA LEU A 166 -1.43 -0.79 12.70
C LEU A 166 -0.15 -0.11 12.20
N ARG A 167 -0.20 1.20 11.91
CA ARG A 167 0.98 1.98 11.50
C ARG A 167 2.02 2.06 12.61
N GLN A 168 1.59 2.27 13.85
CA GLN A 168 2.48 2.33 15.02
C GLN A 168 3.19 0.99 15.25
N ARG A 169 2.50 -0.15 15.10
CA ARG A 169 3.14 -1.47 15.21
C ARG A 169 4.27 -1.67 14.20
N TYR A 170 4.13 -1.15 12.98
CA TYR A 170 5.20 -1.18 11.99
C TYR A 170 6.35 -0.22 12.34
N MET A 171 6.02 0.96 12.87
CA MET A 171 7.01 1.92 13.35
C MET A 171 7.85 1.35 14.50
N ASP A 172 7.22 0.69 15.46
CA ASP A 172 7.90 0.04 16.59
C ASP A 172 8.85 -1.05 16.09
N TYR A 173 8.39 -1.91 15.19
CA TYR A 173 9.24 -2.92 14.55
C TYR A 173 10.48 -2.30 13.87
N LEU A 174 10.30 -1.27 13.06
CA LEU A 174 11.44 -0.60 12.40
C LEU A 174 12.41 0.04 13.40
N THR A 175 11.89 0.58 14.49
CA THR A 175 12.71 1.17 15.56
C THR A 175 13.51 0.09 16.28
N GLU A 176 12.90 -1.05 16.59
CA GLU A 176 13.55 -2.20 17.22
C GLU A 176 14.66 -2.79 16.32
N GLU A 177 14.38 -2.99 15.04
CA GLU A 177 15.37 -3.46 14.07
C GLU A 177 16.56 -2.49 13.92
N ALA A 178 16.31 -1.20 14.12
CA ALA A 178 17.31 -0.14 14.08
C ALA A 178 17.87 0.23 15.47
N ALA A 179 17.57 -0.52 16.54
CA ALA A 179 17.92 -0.13 17.90
C ALA A 179 19.43 0.04 18.15
N ASN A 180 20.27 -0.62 17.35
CA ASN A 180 21.74 -0.51 17.42
C ASN A 180 22.31 0.59 16.52
N LEU A 181 21.47 1.34 15.81
CA LEU A 181 21.85 2.44 14.94
C LEU A 181 21.50 3.77 15.61
N SER A 182 22.49 4.67 15.72
CA SER A 182 22.25 6.07 16.09
C SER A 182 22.63 6.97 14.92
N LEU A 183 21.74 7.91 14.62
CA LEU A 183 21.94 8.95 13.61
C LEU A 183 22.17 10.32 14.26
N ALA A 184 22.52 10.34 15.54
CA ALA A 184 22.78 11.57 16.29
C ALA A 184 23.88 12.40 15.61
N GLY A 185 23.62 13.70 15.44
CA GLY A 185 24.53 14.63 14.79
C GLY A 185 24.46 14.65 13.26
N LEU A 186 23.68 13.76 12.64
CA LEU A 186 23.42 13.80 11.19
C LEU A 186 22.27 14.75 10.87
N SER A 187 22.44 15.49 9.77
CA SER A 187 21.37 16.26 9.15
C SER A 187 21.03 15.61 7.81
N ILE A 188 19.77 15.26 7.62
CA ILE A 188 19.32 14.46 6.49
C ILE A 188 18.21 15.20 5.75
N VAL A 189 18.37 15.36 4.44
CA VAL A 189 17.27 15.77 3.56
C VAL A 189 16.66 14.51 2.95
N MET A 190 15.34 14.41 3.00
CA MET A 190 14.63 13.20 2.60
C MET A 190 13.57 13.49 1.54
N ASP A 191 13.73 12.88 0.37
CA ASP A 191 12.68 12.82 -0.64
C ASP A 191 11.88 11.53 -0.46
N CYS A 192 10.65 11.68 0.01
CA CYS A 192 9.69 10.59 0.21
C CYS A 192 8.74 10.35 -0.96
N ALA A 193 9.00 10.92 -2.14
CA ALA A 193 8.20 10.77 -3.35
C ALA A 193 6.80 11.38 -3.32
N ASN A 194 6.47 12.16 -2.28
CA ASN A 194 5.07 12.36 -1.85
C ASN A 194 4.30 11.04 -1.68
N GLY A 195 5.01 9.93 -1.43
CA GLY A 195 4.48 8.58 -1.39
C GLY A 195 4.15 8.11 0.03
N ALA A 196 3.94 6.80 0.17
CA ALA A 196 3.51 6.19 1.43
C ALA A 196 4.51 6.32 2.60
N ALA A 197 5.79 6.62 2.30
CA ALA A 197 6.83 6.80 3.32
C ALA A 197 6.87 8.23 3.90
N SER A 198 6.11 9.18 3.33
CA SER A 198 6.25 10.62 3.64
C SER A 198 6.01 10.99 5.10
N GLN A 199 5.22 10.21 5.84
CA GLN A 199 5.04 10.40 7.29
C GLN A 199 5.97 9.48 8.10
N LEU A 200 6.16 8.24 7.65
CA LEU A 200 6.85 7.21 8.42
C LEU A 200 8.37 7.40 8.44
N ALA A 201 8.97 7.72 7.29
CA ALA A 201 10.43 7.77 7.18
C ALA A 201 11.04 8.95 7.93
N PRO A 202 10.53 10.20 7.82
CA PRO A 202 11.04 11.29 8.67
C PRO A 202 10.94 10.97 10.16
N ALA A 203 9.79 10.49 10.62
CA ALA A 203 9.57 10.16 12.03
C ALA A 203 10.50 9.04 12.54
N LEU A 204 10.79 8.02 11.72
CA LEU A 204 11.76 6.97 12.06
C LEU A 204 13.16 7.56 12.24
N PHE A 205 13.61 8.36 11.28
CA PHE A 205 14.98 8.90 11.30
C PHE A 205 15.19 9.89 12.43
N GLU A 206 14.17 10.71 12.74
CA GLU A 206 14.17 11.58 13.93
C GLU A 206 14.22 10.78 15.22
N LYS A 207 13.47 9.67 15.34
CA LYS A 207 13.55 8.76 16.50
C LYS A 207 14.96 8.16 16.69
N LEU A 208 15.69 7.96 15.61
CA LEU A 208 17.09 7.48 15.63
C LEU A 208 18.10 8.61 15.90
N GLY A 209 17.66 9.86 16.05
CA GLY A 209 18.48 11.01 16.43
C GLY A 209 18.94 11.90 15.29
N ALA A 210 18.51 11.64 14.05
CA ALA A 210 18.81 12.53 12.93
C ALA A 210 17.98 13.82 13.00
N ARG A 211 18.53 14.92 12.50
CA ARG A 211 17.75 16.11 12.14
C ARG A 211 17.26 15.95 10.70
N VAL A 212 15.97 15.67 10.52
CA VAL A 212 15.37 15.59 9.17
C VAL A 212 14.96 16.98 8.71
N VAL A 213 15.30 17.33 7.48
CA VAL A 213 15.01 18.64 6.89
C VAL A 213 14.25 18.46 5.59
N ASN A 214 13.15 19.22 5.46
CA ASN A 214 12.25 19.14 4.30
C ASN A 214 12.51 20.23 3.26
N ASP A 215 13.33 21.23 3.60
CA ASP A 215 13.65 22.37 2.75
C ASP A 215 15.16 22.37 2.43
N PHE A 216 15.49 22.18 1.15
CA PHE A 216 16.88 22.17 0.66
C PHE A 216 17.57 23.52 0.90
N ASP A 217 16.84 24.64 0.85
CA ASP A 217 17.40 25.99 0.98
C ASP A 217 17.75 26.31 2.44
N SER A 218 17.09 25.64 3.39
CA SER A 218 17.37 25.77 4.83
C SER A 218 18.64 25.04 5.28
N VAL A 219 19.31 24.30 4.38
CA VAL A 219 20.52 23.54 4.71
C VAL A 219 21.71 23.98 3.85
N ILE A 220 22.51 24.89 4.39
CA ILE A 220 23.79 25.30 3.83
C ILE A 220 24.89 24.46 4.50
N GLY A 221 25.43 23.43 3.83
CA GLY A 221 26.52 22.58 4.39
C GLY A 221 26.66 21.17 3.77
N GLN A 222 27.41 20.28 4.43
CA GLN A 222 27.43 18.83 4.13
C GLN A 222 26.18 18.16 4.70
N VAL A 223 25.33 17.65 3.81
CA VAL A 223 24.04 17.03 4.17
C VAL A 223 23.95 15.69 3.47
N ASP A 224 23.44 14.68 4.16
CA ASP A 224 23.12 13.41 3.54
C ASP A 224 21.73 13.49 2.90
N VAL A 225 21.63 13.06 1.63
CA VAL A 225 20.36 13.06 0.89
C VAL A 225 19.86 11.62 0.74
N ILE A 226 18.65 11.36 1.22
CA ILE A 226 17.97 10.07 1.05
C ILE A 226 16.84 10.25 0.04
N ASN A 227 16.96 9.57 -1.10
CA ASN A 227 15.91 9.52 -2.11
C ASN A 227 15.20 8.15 -2.05
N MET A 228 13.93 8.15 -1.65
CA MET A 228 13.10 6.95 -1.55
C MET A 228 12.42 6.61 -2.89
N LEU A 229 12.44 7.50 -3.88
CA LEU A 229 12.23 7.17 -5.29
C LEU A 229 13.54 6.61 -5.81
N ARG A 230 13.58 5.33 -6.14
CA ARG A 230 14.69 4.80 -6.94
C ARG A 230 14.54 5.26 -8.40
N VAL A 231 14.61 6.57 -8.64
CA VAL A 231 14.76 7.19 -9.96
C VAL A 231 15.68 8.42 -9.79
N GLN A 232 16.87 8.30 -10.35
CA GLN A 232 17.95 9.29 -10.50
C GLN A 232 18.90 9.52 -9.30
N PHE A 233 20.11 9.01 -9.50
CA PHE A 233 21.35 9.39 -8.84
C PHE A 233 21.82 10.72 -9.42
N GLU A 234 21.97 11.76 -8.60
CA GLU A 234 23.07 12.71 -8.75
C GLU A 234 23.63 13.05 -7.38
N ARG A 235 24.96 12.94 -7.25
CA ARG A 235 25.69 13.57 -6.16
C ARG A 235 25.60 15.07 -6.43
N ILE A 236 24.59 15.74 -5.89
CA ILE A 236 24.49 17.19 -6.01
C ILE A 236 25.57 17.77 -5.09
N GLN A 237 26.76 18.03 -5.66
CA GLN A 237 27.70 18.94 -5.03
C GLN A 237 27.08 20.34 -5.06
N SER A 238 27.21 21.08 -3.97
CA SER A 238 26.59 22.38 -3.69
C SER A 238 26.87 23.51 -4.70
N SER A 239 27.55 23.24 -5.81
CA SER A 239 27.98 24.25 -6.79
C SER A 239 26.98 24.51 -7.93
N GLN A 240 25.82 23.84 -7.97
CA GLN A 240 24.88 23.97 -9.10
C GLN A 240 23.61 24.81 -8.84
N PHE A 241 23.44 25.41 -7.67
CA PHE A 241 22.36 26.39 -7.46
C PHE A 241 22.94 27.81 -7.54
N PRO A 242 22.77 28.55 -8.65
CA PRO A 242 22.99 29.98 -8.63
C PRO A 242 21.97 30.55 -7.65
N SER A 243 22.47 31.22 -6.61
CA SER A 243 21.68 31.94 -5.61
C SER A 243 20.58 32.76 -6.31
N VAL A 244 19.33 32.37 -6.11
CA VAL A 244 18.21 33.27 -6.38
C VAL A 244 17.97 34.03 -5.07
N ARG A 245 18.14 35.34 -5.15
CA ARG A 245 17.93 36.30 -4.06
C ARG A 245 16.46 36.38 -3.65
#